data_AF-A0A538D1L7-F1
#
_entry.id   AF-A0A538D1L7-F1
#
_cell.length_a   1.000
_cell.length_b   1.000
_cell.length_c   1.000
_cell.angle_alpha   90.00
_cell.angle_beta   90.00
_cell.angle_gamma   90.00
#
_symmetry.space_group_name_H-M   'P 1'
#
loop_
_entity.id
_entity.type
_entity.pdbx_description
1 polymer ?
#
loop_
_entity_poly.entity_id
_entity_poly.type
_entity_poly.pdbx_seq_one_letter_code
_entity_poly.pdbx_strand_id
1 'polypeptide(L)'
;MSRALGSALAGGALLLLLPGGGSASPAVTRIVVGYTERGYACAPAFEQELGADVIGKIVPLRADVLRFDSSESASVLSLLHADPRVRYAEVDGIVRALRVPNDEFLPTQWSVTKTHAEQAWDLSTGSSQVVVGILDTGTDPGQPDLGGKL
;
A
#
# COMPACT_ATOMS: atom_id res chain seq x y z
N MET A 1 58.35 54.21 -1.72
CA MET A 1 57.76 53.40 -2.80
C MET A 1 56.45 52.84 -2.28
N SER A 2 55.36 53.21 -2.94
CA SER A 2 54.05 52.54 -3.00
C SER A 2 53.16 52.39 -1.74
N ARG A 3 52.18 53.31 -1.69
CA ARG A 3 50.71 53.14 -1.54
C ARG A 3 50.08 52.91 -0.15
N ALA A 4 49.17 53.85 0.13
CA ALA A 4 48.16 53.92 1.18
C ALA A 4 46.95 52.99 0.96
N LEU A 5 46.03 53.06 1.93
CA LEU A 5 44.61 52.63 2.05
C LEU A 5 44.46 51.62 3.19
N GLY A 6 43.59 51.77 4.18
CA GLY A 6 42.40 52.61 4.33
C GLY A 6 41.47 51.82 5.25
N SER A 7 41.12 52.39 6.40
CA SER A 7 40.23 51.78 7.41
C SER A 7 38.81 51.62 6.84
N ALA A 8 38.16 50.46 7.07
CA ALA A 8 36.70 50.36 7.02
C ALA A 8 36.19 49.11 7.75
N LEU A 9 35.53 49.37 8.90
CA LEU A 9 34.27 48.81 9.38
C LEU A 9 34.05 47.30 9.38
N ALA A 10 34.06 46.76 10.61
CA ALA A 10 33.39 45.54 10.99
C ALA A 10 31.85 45.68 10.83
N GLY A 11 31.25 44.76 10.09
CA GLY A 11 29.80 44.56 10.00
C GLY A 11 29.52 43.05 9.91
N GLY A 12 28.82 42.52 10.91
CA GLY A 12 28.64 41.09 11.13
C GLY A 12 27.90 40.36 10.00
N ALA A 13 28.39 39.17 9.66
CA ALA A 13 27.68 38.23 8.81
C ALA A 13 26.83 37.30 9.70
N LEU A 14 25.52 37.53 9.68
CA LEU A 14 24.50 36.64 10.23
C LEU A 14 24.47 35.36 9.38
N LEU A 15 24.99 34.26 9.93
CA LEU A 15 25.00 32.95 9.29
C LEU A 15 23.58 32.37 9.34
N LEU A 16 22.79 32.61 8.31
CA LEU A 16 21.51 31.94 8.11
C LEU A 16 21.78 30.48 7.77
N LEU A 17 21.61 29.59 8.76
CA LEU A 17 21.42 28.17 8.53
C LEU A 17 20.20 28.01 7.62
N LEU A 18 20.44 27.75 6.34
CA LEU A 18 19.42 27.23 5.46
C LEU A 18 19.00 25.88 6.03
N PRO A 19 17.72 25.68 6.41
CA PRO A 19 17.24 24.33 6.69
C PRO A 19 17.44 23.53 5.41
N GLY A 20 18.19 22.43 5.51
CA GLY A 20 18.34 21.48 4.43
C GLY A 20 16.96 21.15 3.92
N GLY A 21 16.67 21.58 2.69
CA GLY A 21 15.52 21.10 1.95
C GLY A 21 15.71 19.60 1.82
N GLY A 22 15.12 18.84 2.74
CA GLY A 22 14.81 17.45 2.49
C GLY A 22 14.02 17.47 1.21
N SER A 23 14.64 16.97 0.14
CA SER A 23 13.95 16.71 -1.10
C SER A 23 12.80 15.79 -0.70
N ALA A 24 11.59 16.35 -0.59
CA ALA A 24 10.39 15.55 -0.48
C ALA A 24 10.42 14.74 -1.77
N SER A 25 10.78 13.46 -1.65
CA SER A 25 10.63 12.52 -2.74
C SER A 25 9.21 12.73 -3.25
N PRO A 26 9.00 13.01 -4.55
CA PRO A 26 7.66 13.29 -5.05
C PRO A 26 6.76 12.18 -4.51
N ALA A 27 5.66 12.56 -3.85
CA ALA A 27 4.77 11.59 -3.23
C ALA A 27 4.17 10.77 -4.37
N VAL A 28 4.86 9.68 -4.73
CA VAL A 28 4.50 8.80 -5.83
C VAL A 28 3.11 8.28 -5.50
N THR A 29 2.11 8.80 -6.19
CA THR A 29 0.73 8.44 -5.93
C THR A 29 0.43 7.19 -6.75
N ARG A 30 0.04 6.14 -6.03
CA ARG A 30 -0.48 4.92 -6.63
C ARG A 30 -1.98 4.90 -6.47
N ILE A 31 -2.67 4.66 -7.57
CA ILE A 31 -4.12 4.58 -7.61
C ILE A 31 -4.48 3.22 -8.21
N VAL A 32 -5.32 2.47 -7.50
CA VAL A 32 -5.95 1.27 -8.04
C VAL A 32 -7.20 1.71 -8.79
N VAL A 33 -7.26 1.42 -10.09
CA VAL A 33 -8.37 1.81 -10.96
C VAL A 33 -9.07 0.56 -11.45
N GLY A 34 -10.31 0.34 -11.02
CA GLY A 34 -11.17 -0.70 -11.55
C GLY A 34 -12.01 -0.17 -12.71
N TYR A 35 -12.03 -0.87 -13.83
CA TYR A 35 -12.72 -0.45 -15.06
C TYR A 35 -14.03 -1.19 -15.29
N THR A 36 -15.01 -0.55 -15.94
CA THR A 36 -16.18 -1.25 -16.49
C THR A 36 -15.78 -2.26 -17.58
N GLU A 37 -16.67 -3.15 -18.00
CA GLU A 37 -16.41 -4.07 -19.13
C GLU A 37 -15.87 -3.34 -20.37
N ARG A 38 -16.56 -2.25 -20.74
CA ARG A 38 -16.19 -1.42 -21.88
C ARG A 38 -14.91 -0.64 -21.62
N GLY A 39 -14.73 -0.12 -20.40
CA GLY A 39 -13.52 0.58 -20.00
C GLY A 39 -12.29 -0.31 -20.01
N TYR A 40 -12.41 -1.56 -19.58
CA TYR A 40 -11.30 -2.51 -19.53
C TYR A 40 -10.81 -2.90 -20.93
N ALA A 41 -11.75 -3.07 -21.87
CA ALA A 41 -11.42 -3.36 -23.27
C ALA A 41 -10.56 -2.26 -23.93
N CYS A 42 -10.64 -1.02 -23.44
CA CYS A 42 -9.84 0.11 -23.90
C CYS A 42 -8.85 0.65 -22.86
N ALA A 43 -8.59 -0.09 -21.77
CA ALA A 43 -7.76 0.36 -20.66
C ALA A 43 -6.34 0.80 -21.10
N PRO A 44 -5.61 0.07 -21.97
CA PRO A 44 -4.28 0.50 -22.40
C PRO A 44 -4.26 1.86 -23.11
N ALA A 45 -5.28 2.14 -23.92
CA ALA A 45 -5.39 3.43 -24.60
C ALA A 45 -5.75 4.56 -23.62
N PHE A 46 -6.62 4.26 -22.65
CA PHE A 46 -7.00 5.20 -21.60
C PHE A 46 -5.84 5.48 -20.63
N GLU A 47 -5.03 4.48 -20.28
CA GLU A 47 -3.83 4.63 -19.44
C GLU A 47 -2.78 5.52 -20.12
N GLN A 48 -2.57 5.32 -21.42
CA GLN A 48 -1.68 6.18 -22.23
C GLN A 48 -2.21 7.62 -22.32
N GLU A 49 -3.53 7.80 -22.48
CA GLU A 49 -4.19 9.12 -22.47
C GLU A 49 -3.95 9.85 -21.14
N LEU A 50 -4.01 9.12 -20.02
CA LEU A 50 -3.76 9.65 -18.68
C LEU A 50 -2.27 9.92 -18.39
N GLY A 51 -1.35 9.48 -19.27
CA GLY A 51 0.08 9.51 -19.00
C GLY A 51 0.48 8.69 -17.77
N ALA A 52 -0.33 7.69 -17.43
CA ALA A 52 -0.11 6.85 -16.26
C ALA A 52 0.98 5.82 -16.56
N ASP A 53 1.86 5.60 -15.60
CA ASP A 53 2.73 4.44 -15.63
C ASP A 53 2.01 3.25 -15.00
N VAL A 54 1.89 2.16 -15.75
CA VAL A 54 1.16 0.97 -15.31
C VAL A 54 2.13 0.06 -14.56
N ILE A 55 2.01 0.05 -13.24
CA ILE A 55 2.92 -0.70 -12.36
C ILE A 55 2.37 -2.06 -11.92
N GLY A 56 1.10 -2.35 -12.22
CA GLY A 56 0.48 -3.65 -11.94
C GLY A 56 -0.87 -3.82 -12.62
N LYS A 57 -1.25 -5.08 -12.88
CA LYS A 57 -2.56 -5.45 -13.42
C LYS A 57 -3.20 -6.55 -12.58
N ILE A 58 -4.46 -6.36 -12.20
CA ILE A 58 -5.29 -7.27 -11.41
C ILE A 58 -6.42 -7.74 -12.33
N VAL A 59 -6.04 -8.58 -13.29
CA VAL A 59 -6.91 -9.06 -14.38
C VAL A 59 -8.26 -9.60 -13.89
N PRO A 60 -8.36 -10.42 -12.82
CA PRO A 60 -9.66 -10.94 -12.35
C PRO A 60 -10.64 -9.85 -11.91
N LEU A 61 -10.14 -8.70 -11.47
CA LEU A 61 -10.96 -7.56 -11.02
C LEU A 61 -11.16 -6.51 -12.12
N ARG A 62 -10.51 -6.71 -13.28
CA ARG A 62 -10.38 -5.70 -14.34
C ARG A 62 -9.90 -4.37 -13.77
N ALA A 63 -8.84 -4.44 -12.99
CA ALA A 63 -8.28 -3.29 -12.30
C ALA A 63 -6.78 -3.21 -12.51
N ASP A 64 -6.26 -2.01 -12.72
CA ASP A 64 -4.84 -1.77 -12.91
C ASP A 64 -4.32 -0.77 -11.86
N VAL A 65 -3.06 -0.92 -11.50
CA VAL A 65 -2.37 -0.07 -10.54
C VAL A 65 -1.58 0.97 -11.33
N LEU A 66 -2.02 2.22 -11.23
CA LEU A 66 -1.46 3.34 -11.95
C LEU A 66 -0.58 4.17 -11.04
N ARG A 67 0.62 4.46 -11.52
CA ARG A 67 1.58 5.38 -10.91
C ARG A 67 1.56 6.69 -11.66
N PHE A 68 1.44 7.78 -10.90
CA PHE A 68 1.56 9.13 -11.40
C PHE A 68 2.76 9.80 -10.75
N ASP A 69 3.55 10.52 -11.56
CA ASP A 69 4.69 11.31 -11.08
C ASP A 69 4.27 12.62 -10.42
N SER A 70 2.97 12.97 -10.49
CA SER A 70 2.44 14.20 -9.92
C SER A 70 2.07 14.05 -8.44
N SER A 71 2.29 15.11 -7.68
CA SER A 71 1.84 15.26 -6.29
C SER A 71 0.33 15.60 -6.17
N GLU A 72 -0.44 15.49 -7.25
CA GLU A 72 -1.84 15.96 -7.35
C GLU A 72 -2.85 14.80 -7.38
N SER A 73 -2.66 13.84 -6.47
CA SER A 73 -3.49 12.64 -6.34
C SER A 73 -4.99 12.92 -6.31
N ALA A 74 -5.42 13.98 -5.62
CA ALA A 74 -6.83 14.33 -5.48
C ALA A 74 -7.49 14.77 -6.80
N SER A 75 -6.76 15.51 -7.63
CA SER A 75 -7.25 15.99 -8.93
C SER A 75 -7.39 14.84 -9.91
N VAL A 76 -6.39 13.94 -9.95
CA VAL A 76 -6.41 12.73 -10.78
C VAL A 76 -7.53 11.79 -10.33
N LEU A 77 -7.71 11.60 -9.03
CA LEU A 77 -8.76 10.73 -8.49
C LEU A 77 -10.16 11.25 -8.84
N SER A 78 -10.37 12.57 -8.78
CA SER A 78 -11.63 13.20 -9.16
C SER A 78 -11.94 13.03 -10.65
N LEU A 79 -10.91 13.14 -11.51
CA LEU A 79 -11.04 12.88 -12.95
C LEU A 79 -11.41 11.42 -13.21
N LEU A 80 -10.74 10.48 -12.54
CA LEU A 80 -11.02 9.05 -12.67
C LEU A 80 -12.42 8.70 -12.17
N HIS A 81 -12.90 9.31 -11.09
CA HIS A 81 -14.28 9.10 -10.59
C HIS A 81 -15.35 9.63 -11.54
N ALA A 82 -15.04 10.66 -12.33
CA ALA A 82 -15.97 11.24 -13.29
C ALA A 82 -16.01 10.48 -14.64
N ASP A 83 -15.05 9.60 -14.92
CA ASP A 83 -14.94 8.92 -16.20
C ASP A 83 -15.87 7.68 -16.29
N PRO A 84 -16.75 7.57 -17.30
CA PRO A 84 -17.68 6.44 -17.44
C PRO A 84 -17.01 5.09 -17.72
N ARG A 85 -15.72 5.07 -18.10
CA ARG A 85 -14.91 3.86 -18.26
C ARG A 85 -14.49 3.29 -16.91
N VAL A 86 -14.44 4.11 -15.87
CA VAL A 86 -13.98 3.74 -14.53
C VAL A 86 -15.17 3.31 -13.67
N ARG A 87 -15.04 2.14 -13.03
CA ARG A 87 -15.99 1.63 -12.03
C ARG A 87 -15.67 2.18 -10.64
N TYR A 88 -14.38 2.21 -10.29
CA TYR A 88 -13.88 2.78 -9.06
C TYR A 88 -12.42 3.21 -9.24
N ALA A 89 -11.98 4.20 -8.47
CA ALA A 89 -10.58 4.54 -8.33
C ALA A 89 -10.30 4.82 -6.86
N GLU A 90 -9.21 4.29 -6.32
CA GLU A 90 -8.85 4.47 -4.92
C GLU A 90 -7.34 4.62 -4.75
N VAL A 91 -6.93 5.41 -3.76
CA VAL A 91 -5.51 5.51 -3.40
C VAL A 91 -5.07 4.18 -2.80
N ASP A 92 -3.92 3.68 -3.25
CA ASP A 92 -3.25 2.51 -2.67
C ASP A 92 -2.75 2.86 -1.25
N GLY A 93 -3.63 2.64 -0.26
CA GLY A 93 -3.43 3.00 1.14
C GLY A 93 -2.84 1.86 1.98
N ILE A 94 -2.23 2.22 3.11
CA ILE A 94 -1.69 1.26 4.08
C ILE A 94 -2.77 0.89 5.10
N VAL A 95 -3.05 -0.41 5.28
CA VAL A 95 -3.98 -0.95 6.31
C VAL A 95 -3.24 -1.46 7.56
N ARG A 96 -3.97 -1.65 8.67
CA ARG A 96 -3.46 -2.18 9.96
C ARG A 96 -4.38 -3.29 10.50
N ALA A 97 -3.82 -4.18 11.34
CA ALA A 97 -4.49 -5.38 11.84
C ALA A 97 -5.67 -5.11 12.79
N LEU A 98 -6.70 -5.98 12.78
CA LEU A 98 -7.98 -5.81 13.47
C LEU A 98 -8.18 -6.75 14.68
N ARG A 99 -7.46 -7.88 14.78
CA ARG A 99 -7.57 -8.86 15.88
C ARG A 99 -6.21 -9.27 16.45
N VAL A 100 -6.19 -9.50 17.77
CA VAL A 100 -5.04 -10.08 18.50
C VAL A 100 -5.38 -11.54 18.87
N PRO A 101 -4.57 -12.54 18.49
CA PRO A 101 -4.84 -13.93 18.85
C PRO A 101 -4.72 -14.16 20.37
N ASN A 102 -5.49 -15.10 20.90
CA ASN A 102 -5.63 -15.38 22.33
C ASN A 102 -4.86 -16.62 22.81
N ASP A 103 -3.90 -17.08 22.02
CA ASP A 103 -3.04 -18.22 22.35
C ASP A 103 -1.82 -17.73 23.17
N GLU A 104 -1.66 -18.25 24.39
CA GLU A 104 -0.55 -17.91 25.29
C GLU A 104 0.81 -18.22 24.66
N PHE A 105 0.88 -19.27 23.84
CA PHE A 105 2.10 -19.71 23.18
C PHE A 105 2.31 -19.09 21.80
N LEU A 106 1.41 -18.22 21.34
CA LEU A 106 1.55 -17.49 20.08
C LEU A 106 2.94 -16.87 19.88
N PRO A 107 3.58 -16.22 20.88
CA PRO A 107 4.91 -15.63 20.70
C PRO A 107 6.01 -16.64 20.34
N THR A 108 5.78 -17.92 20.59
CA THR A 108 6.71 -19.02 20.28
C THR A 108 6.37 -19.74 18.97
N GLN A 109 5.19 -19.49 18.39
CA GLN A 109 4.73 -20.10 17.13
C GLN A 109 5.25 -19.33 15.92
N TRP A 110 6.55 -19.49 15.62
CA TRP A 110 7.23 -18.82 14.52
C TRP A 110 6.51 -18.95 13.16
N SER A 111 5.82 -20.06 12.92
CA SER A 111 5.13 -20.34 11.67
C SER A 111 3.97 -19.39 11.44
N VAL A 112 3.20 -19.07 12.48
CA VAL A 112 2.04 -18.16 12.41
C VAL A 112 2.47 -16.77 11.94
N THR A 113 3.56 -16.25 12.50
CA THR A 113 4.17 -14.99 12.06
C THR A 113 4.72 -15.11 10.64
N LYS A 114 5.44 -16.20 10.31
CA LYS A 114 6.05 -16.38 8.99
C LYS A 114 5.03 -16.50 7.86
N THR A 115 3.85 -17.05 8.14
CA THR A 115 2.77 -17.20 7.15
C THR A 115 1.79 -16.04 7.15
N HIS A 116 2.03 -14.99 7.93
CA HIS A 116 1.12 -13.85 8.08
C HIS A 116 -0.32 -14.27 8.45
N ALA A 117 -0.45 -15.30 9.28
CA ALA A 117 -1.78 -15.85 9.57
C ALA A 117 -2.64 -14.86 10.36
N GLU A 118 -2.03 -14.03 11.22
CA GLU A 118 -2.73 -12.98 11.97
C GLU A 118 -3.40 -11.97 11.04
N GLN A 119 -2.68 -11.52 10.00
CA GLN A 119 -3.22 -10.60 9.00
C GLN A 119 -4.31 -11.28 8.16
N ALA A 120 -4.14 -12.56 7.81
CA ALA A 120 -5.15 -13.32 7.08
C ALA A 120 -6.45 -13.49 7.90
N TRP A 121 -6.32 -13.66 9.21
CA TRP A 121 -7.41 -13.77 10.15
C TRP A 121 -8.22 -12.50 10.36
N ASP A 122 -7.68 -11.34 10.01
CA ASP A 122 -8.45 -10.09 9.90
C ASP A 122 -9.40 -10.12 8.69
N LEU A 123 -9.09 -10.92 7.67
CA LEU A 123 -9.91 -11.09 6.47
C LEU A 123 -10.92 -12.25 6.63
N SER A 124 -10.48 -13.40 7.13
CA SER A 124 -11.32 -14.56 7.39
C SER A 124 -10.63 -15.58 8.31
N THR A 125 -11.41 -16.26 9.15
CA THR A 125 -10.96 -17.45 9.92
C THR A 125 -11.37 -18.77 9.27
N GLY A 126 -11.84 -18.74 8.02
CA GLY A 126 -12.46 -19.88 7.36
C GLY A 126 -13.98 -19.95 7.59
N SER A 127 -14.57 -21.04 7.14
CA SER A 127 -16.01 -21.31 7.22
C SER A 127 -16.24 -22.75 7.64
N SER A 128 -17.25 -23.01 8.47
CA SER A 128 -17.66 -24.37 8.85
C SER A 128 -18.19 -25.19 7.68
N GLN A 129 -18.44 -24.58 6.53
CA GLN A 129 -18.80 -25.26 5.28
C GLN A 129 -17.57 -25.83 4.54
N VAL A 130 -16.36 -25.37 4.87
CA VAL A 130 -15.12 -25.84 4.24
C VAL A 130 -14.53 -26.95 5.09
N VAL A 131 -14.63 -28.19 4.59
CA VAL A 131 -14.10 -29.39 5.26
C VAL A 131 -12.67 -29.66 4.82
N VAL A 132 -11.74 -29.77 5.77
CA VAL A 132 -10.32 -30.08 5.52
C VAL A 132 -10.05 -31.55 5.86
N GLY A 133 -9.69 -32.35 4.86
CA GLY A 133 -9.29 -33.75 5.06
C GLY A 133 -7.79 -33.88 5.30
N ILE A 134 -7.39 -34.49 6.42
CA ILE A 134 -6.00 -34.75 6.78
C ILE A 134 -5.77 -36.27 6.76
N LEU A 135 -4.95 -36.76 5.82
CA LEU A 135 -4.58 -38.17 5.70
C LEU A 135 -3.26 -38.40 6.44
N ASP A 136 -3.35 -38.72 7.71
CA ASP A 136 -2.22 -38.97 8.60
C ASP A 136 -2.56 -40.18 9.51
N THR A 137 -1.84 -40.37 10.62
CA THR A 137 -2.04 -41.47 11.57
C THR A 137 -3.36 -41.39 12.36
N GLY A 138 -4.12 -40.30 12.22
CA GLY A 138 -5.34 -40.01 12.98
C GLY A 138 -5.19 -38.79 13.88
N THR A 139 -6.24 -38.46 14.64
CA THR A 139 -6.27 -37.33 15.60
C THR A 139 -6.83 -37.77 16.95
N ASP A 140 -6.37 -37.15 18.03
CA ASP A 140 -6.92 -37.36 19.38
C ASP A 140 -8.15 -36.47 19.60
N PRO A 141 -9.38 -37.03 19.71
CA PRO A 141 -10.59 -36.24 19.93
C PRO A 141 -10.68 -35.65 21.35
N GLY A 142 -9.83 -36.07 22.28
CA GLY A 142 -9.77 -35.54 23.65
C GLY A 142 -8.99 -34.23 23.79
N GLN A 143 -8.31 -33.77 22.74
CA GLN A 143 -7.48 -32.56 22.79
C GLN A 143 -8.37 -31.29 22.86
N PRO A 144 -8.22 -30.41 23.88
CA PRO A 144 -9.11 -29.26 24.09
C PRO A 144 -9.17 -28.22 22.95
N ASP A 145 -8.05 -27.93 22.28
CA ASP A 145 -7.98 -26.96 21.17
C ASP A 145 -8.63 -27.46 19.87
N LEU A 146 -8.86 -28.77 19.76
CA LEU A 146 -9.62 -29.42 18.68
C LEU A 146 -11.11 -29.57 19.02
N GLY A 147 -11.52 -29.25 20.25
CA GLY A 147 -12.91 -29.32 20.70
C GLY A 147 -13.84 -28.50 19.79
N GLY A 148 -14.87 -29.16 19.26
CA GLY A 148 -15.85 -28.54 18.34
C GLY A 148 -15.32 -28.25 16.93
N LYS A 149 -14.16 -28.78 16.55
CA LYS A 149 -13.53 -28.59 15.22
C LYS A 149 -13.39 -29.88 14.39
N LEU A 150 -13.69 -31.04 14.97
CA LEU A 150 -13.66 -32.36 14.32
C LEU A 150 -15.02 -32.78 13.76
#